data_AF-A0A8K0SE04-F1
#
_entry.id   AF-A0A8K0SE04-F1
#
_cell.length_a   1.000
_cell.length_b   1.000
_cell.length_c   1.000
_cell.angle_alpha   90.00
_cell.angle_beta   90.00
_cell.angle_gamma   90.00
#
_symmetry.space_group_name_H-M   'P 1'
#
loop_
_entity.id
_entity.type
_entity.pdbx_description
1 polymer ?
#
loop_
_entity_poly.entity_id
_entity_poly.type
_entity_poly.pdbx_seq_one_letter_code
_entity_poly.pdbx_strand_id
1 'polypeptide(L)'
;MYGSPNEAYGILIPRASEYVCNTDRASDYYGLGVRLGIYLSWFQAWIANTMLPSEIGAAADTNTVFLLTLFVAMAIDSMSGPLAQVDALVLMHLCGGATFGILSIWGYRTRLYIDNGPKAIGLFGSWGTHFRVFISLAISIYGLWFWVWGITGGLRSLGPNDGMEGTTPNAPECGVVYTFFFARLHAAGGIRYFYIFVCSGCLLYFAAMFFTSLLTAWFHIDVFAGKVHNHWSNEARHEDDGSIHRPRYVTGFNREELAMMHKFLRVMNLIWLVFSAVMVEITLNFNHIDGVLGGPQNNLSSPGQLLPLLVGAVGFASTGYQLVQDKLFNREKRSKIFRRRRFGPRTLRSTTNLDRQQEKRSVFVRYLVGWLPWLSLLQHFDEELLAEGISRQGTGFDSEPATPGLPLTPAFQRPMEYRRAPTVEFAESTTSDPKVV
;
A
#
# COMPACT_ATOMS: atom_id res chain seq x y z
N MET A 1 28.09 -51.99 19.06
CA MET A 1 27.84 -51.04 17.96
C MET A 1 26.46 -51.32 17.42
N TYR A 2 25.45 -50.58 17.87
CA TYR A 2 24.11 -50.62 17.29
C TYR A 2 23.93 -49.35 16.47
N GLY A 3 23.93 -49.50 15.15
CA GLY A 3 23.60 -48.43 14.21
C GLY A 3 22.09 -48.19 14.24
N SER A 4 21.69 -46.95 14.49
CA SER A 4 20.29 -46.52 14.52
C SER A 4 19.75 -46.36 13.09
N PRO A 5 18.64 -47.01 12.72
CA PRO A 5 18.03 -46.90 11.40
C PRO A 5 16.96 -45.78 11.41
N ASN A 6 17.38 -44.52 11.36
CA ASN A 6 16.47 -43.36 11.24
C ASN A 6 16.90 -42.41 10.10
N GLU A 7 17.23 -42.94 8.92
CA GLU A 7 17.61 -42.16 7.72
C GLU A 7 16.62 -42.29 6.55
N ALA A 8 15.37 -42.68 6.81
CA ALA A 8 14.35 -42.70 5.76
C ALA A 8 13.36 -41.55 5.98
N TYR A 9 13.14 -40.75 4.92
CA TYR A 9 12.19 -39.62 4.81
C TYR A 9 12.74 -38.22 5.13
N GLY A 10 13.79 -37.83 4.41
CA GLY A 10 14.09 -36.42 4.15
C GLY A 10 14.11 -36.15 2.64
N ILE A 11 12.97 -35.81 2.03
CA ILE A 11 12.97 -34.99 0.80
C ILE A 11 13.30 -33.56 1.22
N LEU A 12 14.46 -33.39 1.83
CA LEU A 12 15.05 -32.13 2.22
C LEU A 12 16.42 -32.15 1.58
N ILE A 13 16.63 -31.19 0.69
CA ILE A 13 17.87 -30.90 -0.01
C ILE A 13 19.04 -31.10 0.98
N PRO A 14 20.01 -31.98 0.69
CA PRO A 14 21.12 -32.26 1.62
C PRO A 14 21.79 -30.94 2.03
N ARG A 15 21.85 -30.69 3.34
CA ARG A 15 22.50 -29.51 3.95
C ARG A 15 24.01 -29.65 3.71
N ALA A 16 24.49 -29.08 2.61
CA ALA A 16 25.85 -29.27 2.12
C ALA A 16 26.90 -28.35 2.76
N SER A 17 26.71 -27.89 4.00
CA SER A 17 27.79 -27.22 4.74
C SER A 17 27.57 -27.22 6.26
N GLU A 18 28.68 -27.39 6.98
CA GLU A 18 28.78 -27.49 8.45
C GLU A 18 28.84 -26.11 9.15
N TYR A 19 28.78 -25.01 8.39
CA TYR A 19 28.92 -23.66 8.94
C TYR A 19 27.58 -22.91 9.02
N VAL A 20 27.47 -22.05 10.04
CA VAL A 20 26.34 -21.14 10.26
C VAL A 20 26.86 -19.71 10.16
N CYS A 21 26.15 -18.88 9.40
CA CYS A 21 26.44 -17.46 9.29
C CYS A 21 25.49 -16.68 10.18
N ASN A 22 26.01 -15.91 11.14
CA ASN A 22 25.20 -15.11 12.05
C ASN A 22 25.53 -13.63 11.93
N THR A 23 24.51 -12.79 12.11
CA THR A 23 24.66 -11.34 12.26
C THR A 23 24.00 -10.91 13.57
N ASP A 24 24.63 -9.97 14.29
CA ASP A 24 24.21 -9.59 15.65
C ASP A 24 22.76 -9.11 15.75
N ARG A 25 22.24 -8.55 14.66
CA ARG A 25 20.91 -7.91 14.61
C ARG A 25 19.93 -8.60 13.68
N ALA A 26 20.29 -9.74 13.09
CA ALA A 26 19.42 -10.48 12.17
C ALA A 26 18.03 -10.76 12.78
N SER A 27 18.00 -11.15 14.06
CA SER A 27 16.76 -11.46 14.78
C SER A 27 15.81 -10.25 14.90
N ASP A 28 16.35 -9.05 15.01
CA ASP A 28 15.55 -7.84 15.19
C ASP A 28 15.08 -7.27 13.84
N TYR A 29 15.88 -7.44 12.79
CA TYR A 29 15.53 -6.98 11.44
C TYR A 29 14.52 -7.88 10.73
N TYR A 30 14.75 -9.19 10.79
CA TYR A 30 14.00 -10.18 10.02
C TYR A 30 13.97 -11.53 10.75
N GLY A 31 13.98 -11.52 12.08
CA GLY A 31 13.68 -12.71 12.88
C GLY A 31 12.35 -13.35 12.48
N LEU A 32 12.14 -14.58 12.94
CA LEU A 32 10.96 -15.36 12.57
C LEU A 32 9.66 -14.60 12.88
N GLY A 33 9.57 -13.95 14.05
CA GLY A 33 8.40 -13.15 14.42
C GLY A 33 8.18 -11.94 13.49
N VAL A 34 9.26 -11.26 13.11
CA VAL A 34 9.21 -10.11 12.19
C VAL A 34 8.70 -10.54 10.81
N ARG A 35 9.29 -11.59 10.23
CA ARG A 35 8.92 -12.11 8.91
C ARG A 35 7.48 -12.60 8.86
N LEU A 36 7.09 -13.46 9.82
CA LEU A 36 5.70 -13.95 9.90
C LEU A 36 4.71 -12.81 10.10
N GLY A 37 5.03 -11.82 10.94
CA GLY A 37 4.23 -10.62 11.13
C GLY A 37 4.01 -9.85 9.82
N ILE A 38 5.08 -9.60 9.07
CA ILE A 38 5.04 -8.94 7.76
C ILE A 38 4.25 -9.77 6.74
N TYR A 39 4.45 -11.10 6.68
CA TYR A 39 3.71 -11.95 5.75
C TYR A 39 2.21 -11.94 6.06
N LEU A 40 1.83 -12.04 7.33
CA LEU A 40 0.44 -11.96 7.74
C LEU A 40 -0.16 -10.58 7.45
N SER A 41 0.59 -9.49 7.63
CA SER A 41 0.13 -8.14 7.27
C SER A 41 -0.01 -7.95 5.75
N TRP A 42 0.82 -8.60 4.94
CA TRP A 42 0.67 -8.63 3.49
C TRP A 42 -0.60 -9.36 3.07
N PHE A 43 -0.84 -10.56 3.62
CA PHE A 43 -2.06 -11.31 3.35
C PHE A 43 -3.30 -10.58 3.83
N GLN A 44 -3.24 -9.94 5.00
CA GLN A 44 -4.31 -9.06 5.52
C GLN A 44 -4.63 -7.96 4.50
N ALA A 45 -3.63 -7.21 4.04
CA ALA A 45 -3.84 -6.14 3.08
C ALA A 45 -4.35 -6.65 1.73
N TRP A 46 -3.90 -7.83 1.28
CA TRP A 46 -4.44 -8.46 0.08
C TRP A 46 -5.93 -8.81 0.25
N ILE A 47 -6.34 -9.38 1.39
CA ILE A 47 -7.76 -9.65 1.69
C ILE A 47 -8.56 -8.35 1.74
N ALA A 48 -8.08 -7.33 2.43
CA ALA A 48 -8.74 -6.03 2.52
C ALA A 48 -8.94 -5.39 1.14
N ASN A 49 -7.86 -5.34 0.34
CA ASN A 49 -7.89 -4.79 -1.01
C ASN A 49 -8.86 -5.54 -1.94
N THR A 50 -9.07 -6.84 -1.75
CA THR A 50 -9.83 -7.67 -2.69
C THR A 50 -11.27 -7.92 -2.26
N MET A 51 -11.52 -8.01 -0.96
CA MET A 51 -12.81 -8.47 -0.43
C MET A 51 -13.48 -7.45 0.48
N LEU A 52 -12.72 -6.66 1.23
CA LEU A 52 -13.25 -5.89 2.37
C LEU A 52 -12.81 -4.41 2.33
N PRO A 53 -13.55 -3.54 1.60
CA PRO A 53 -13.16 -2.14 1.42
C PRO A 53 -13.04 -1.33 2.72
N SER A 54 -13.76 -1.71 3.78
CA SER A 54 -13.71 -1.03 5.08
C SER A 54 -12.34 -1.14 5.76
N GLU A 55 -11.62 -2.24 5.51
CA GLU A 55 -10.34 -2.54 6.17
C GLU A 55 -9.12 -2.09 5.36
N ILE A 56 -9.31 -1.51 4.16
CA ILE A 56 -8.21 -1.07 3.31
C ILE A 56 -7.34 -0.03 4.03
N GLY A 57 -7.96 0.94 4.71
CA GLY A 57 -7.26 2.01 5.41
C GLY A 57 -6.34 1.45 6.49
N ALA A 58 -6.91 0.70 7.44
CA ALA A 58 -6.16 0.10 8.54
C ALA A 58 -5.02 -0.80 8.05
N ALA A 59 -5.30 -1.68 7.08
CA ALA A 59 -4.27 -2.58 6.53
C ALA A 59 -3.17 -1.81 5.79
N ALA A 60 -3.50 -0.74 5.06
CA ALA A 60 -2.51 0.09 4.39
C ALA A 60 -1.62 0.84 5.39
N ASP A 61 -2.20 1.34 6.48
CA ASP A 61 -1.45 2.08 7.51
C ASP A 61 -0.48 1.16 8.27
N THR A 62 -0.93 -0.03 8.70
CA THR A 62 -0.05 -1.03 9.34
C THR A 62 1.16 -1.37 8.45
N ASN A 63 0.93 -1.63 7.16
CA ASN A 63 2.01 -1.96 6.24
C ASN A 63 2.93 -0.75 5.95
N THR A 64 2.39 0.47 5.98
CA THR A 64 3.19 1.69 5.85
C THR A 64 4.11 1.88 7.06
N VAL A 65 3.62 1.59 8.27
CA VAL A 65 4.44 1.60 9.48
C VAL A 65 5.57 0.57 9.38
N PHE A 66 5.28 -0.67 8.99
CA PHE A 66 6.34 -1.67 8.78
C PHE A 66 7.37 -1.23 7.75
N LEU A 67 6.92 -0.71 6.59
CA LEU A 67 7.83 -0.20 5.56
C LEU A 67 8.72 0.95 6.08
N LEU A 68 8.14 1.88 6.82
CA LEU A 68 8.89 2.97 7.43
C LEU A 68 9.93 2.46 8.43
N THR A 69 9.55 1.55 9.32
CA THR A 69 10.44 0.96 10.31
C THR A 69 11.62 0.22 9.65
N LEU A 70 11.34 -0.61 8.64
CA LEU A 70 12.39 -1.32 7.89
C LEU A 70 13.32 -0.33 7.19
N PHE A 71 12.77 0.71 6.55
CA PHE A 71 13.59 1.74 5.90
C PHE A 71 14.47 2.51 6.88
N VAL A 72 13.92 2.94 8.02
CA VAL A 72 14.67 3.66 9.05
C VAL A 72 15.80 2.79 9.62
N ALA A 73 15.52 1.52 9.91
CA ALA A 73 16.53 0.56 10.36
C ALA A 73 17.65 0.40 9.32
N MET A 74 17.30 0.17 8.05
CA MET A 74 18.27 0.10 6.95
C MET A 74 19.13 1.37 6.87
N ALA A 75 18.53 2.55 6.92
CA ALA A 75 19.24 3.81 6.77
C ALA A 75 20.21 4.08 7.94
N ILE A 76 19.73 3.99 9.19
CA ILE A 76 20.53 4.25 10.39
C ILE A 76 21.68 3.24 10.51
N ASP A 77 21.41 1.96 10.24
CA ASP A 77 22.41 0.91 10.43
C ASP A 77 23.37 0.79 9.27
N SER A 78 23.00 1.27 8.08
CA SER A 78 23.98 1.51 7.00
C SER A 78 24.94 2.63 7.36
N MET A 79 24.44 3.71 7.98
CA MET A 79 25.26 4.88 8.33
C MET A 79 26.17 4.63 9.53
N SER A 80 25.74 3.82 10.50
CA SER A 80 26.55 3.50 11.68
C SER A 80 27.56 2.37 11.45
N GLY A 81 27.46 1.65 10.32
CA GLY A 81 28.35 0.54 9.96
C GLY A 81 27.99 -0.90 10.42
N PRO A 82 27.02 -1.18 11.33
CA PRO A 82 26.75 -2.55 11.74
C PRO A 82 25.98 -3.38 10.69
N LEU A 83 25.27 -2.74 9.75
CA LEU A 83 24.43 -3.46 8.79
C LEU A 83 25.27 -4.28 7.80
N ALA A 84 25.10 -5.61 7.82
CA ALA A 84 25.76 -6.48 6.86
C ALA A 84 25.06 -6.45 5.50
N GLN A 85 25.79 -6.79 4.45
CA GLN A 85 25.25 -6.87 3.08
C GLN A 85 24.04 -7.80 2.96
N VAL A 86 24.06 -8.96 3.64
CA VAL A 86 22.94 -9.91 3.64
C VAL A 86 21.71 -9.36 4.35
N ASP A 87 21.89 -8.59 5.42
CA ASP A 87 20.80 -7.97 6.17
C ASP A 87 20.08 -6.94 5.29
N ALA A 88 20.84 -6.05 4.65
CA ALA A 88 20.31 -5.06 3.73
C ALA A 88 19.58 -5.71 2.54
N LEU A 89 20.12 -6.81 1.99
CA LEU A 89 19.47 -7.56 0.91
C LEU A 89 18.09 -8.10 1.32
N VAL A 90 18.01 -8.73 2.50
CA VAL A 90 16.75 -9.30 3.01
C VAL A 90 15.73 -8.20 3.31
N LEU A 91 16.16 -7.12 3.97
CA LEU A 91 15.31 -5.97 4.25
C LEU A 91 14.79 -5.32 2.97
N MET A 92 15.62 -5.22 1.93
CA MET A 92 15.21 -4.75 0.61
C MET A 92 14.17 -5.66 -0.05
N HIS A 93 14.28 -6.99 0.07
CA HIS A 93 13.27 -7.91 -0.42
C HIS A 93 11.93 -7.75 0.32
N LEU A 94 11.96 -7.56 1.64
CA LEU A 94 10.75 -7.27 2.43
C LEU A 94 10.11 -5.95 1.98
N CYS A 95 10.90 -4.89 1.80
CA CYS A 95 10.42 -3.62 1.28
C CYS A 95 9.83 -3.74 -0.14
N GLY A 96 10.47 -4.52 -1.02
CA GLY A 96 10.00 -4.80 -2.37
C GLY A 96 8.69 -5.60 -2.37
N GLY A 97 8.58 -6.63 -1.53
CA GLY A 97 7.36 -7.43 -1.36
C GLY A 97 6.16 -6.57 -0.98
N ALA A 98 6.32 -5.69 0.00
CA ALA A 98 5.29 -4.74 0.40
C ALA A 98 4.97 -3.72 -0.71
N THR A 99 5.99 -3.09 -1.29
CA THR A 99 5.82 -2.03 -2.30
C THR A 99 5.10 -2.55 -3.55
N PHE A 100 5.50 -3.71 -4.07
CA PHE A 100 4.89 -4.23 -5.30
C PHE A 100 3.67 -5.11 -5.06
N GLY A 101 3.55 -5.75 -3.89
CA GLY A 101 2.47 -6.69 -3.60
C GLY A 101 1.19 -6.05 -3.05
N ILE A 102 1.32 -5.03 -2.18
CA ILE A 102 0.15 -4.47 -1.47
C ILE A 102 -0.03 -2.97 -1.66
N LEU A 103 1.03 -2.18 -1.85
CA LEU A 103 0.88 -0.74 -2.00
C LEU A 103 0.09 -0.42 -3.27
N SER A 104 -1.02 0.30 -3.12
CA SER A 104 -1.86 0.74 -4.22
C SER A 104 -1.94 2.25 -4.20
N ILE A 105 -1.03 2.91 -4.94
CA ILE A 105 -0.94 4.38 -4.98
C ILE A 105 -2.26 5.01 -5.43
N TRP A 106 -2.88 4.43 -6.45
CA TRP A 106 -4.09 4.95 -7.10
C TRP A 106 -5.35 4.15 -6.82
N GLY A 107 -5.29 3.20 -5.89
CA GLY A 107 -6.45 2.36 -5.59
C GLY A 107 -6.86 1.34 -6.65
N TYR A 108 -6.18 1.21 -7.79
CA TYR A 108 -6.55 0.23 -8.84
C TYR A 108 -6.57 -1.21 -8.36
N ARG A 109 -5.75 -1.53 -7.36
CA ARG A 109 -5.66 -2.86 -6.75
C ARG A 109 -6.79 -3.11 -5.75
N THR A 110 -7.64 -2.12 -5.50
CA THR A 110 -8.68 -2.16 -4.47
C THR A 110 -10.07 -2.34 -5.05
N ARG A 111 -10.90 -3.10 -4.33
CA ARG A 111 -12.31 -3.32 -4.65
C ARG A 111 -13.12 -2.03 -4.61
N LEU A 112 -12.68 -1.04 -3.83
CA LEU A 112 -13.31 0.27 -3.75
C LEU A 112 -13.47 0.92 -5.14
N TYR A 113 -12.53 0.65 -6.03
CA TYR A 113 -12.52 1.15 -7.39
C TYR A 113 -13.52 0.44 -8.31
N ILE A 114 -13.81 -0.85 -8.10
CA ILE A 114 -14.90 -1.55 -8.78
C ILE A 114 -16.27 -1.02 -8.32
N ASP A 115 -16.41 -0.82 -7.01
CA ASP A 115 -17.71 -0.52 -6.40
C ASP A 115 -18.15 0.93 -6.68
N ASN A 116 -17.22 1.89 -6.69
CA ASN A 116 -17.51 3.31 -6.89
C ASN A 116 -17.06 3.87 -8.26
N GLY A 117 -16.40 3.06 -9.08
CA GLY A 117 -15.86 3.48 -10.38
C GLY A 117 -14.79 4.57 -10.25
N PRO A 118 -14.62 5.45 -11.26
CA PRO A 118 -13.59 6.49 -11.27
C PRO A 118 -13.64 7.44 -10.06
N LYS A 119 -14.82 7.60 -9.44
CA LYS A 119 -14.99 8.43 -8.23
C LYS A 119 -14.13 7.94 -7.06
N ALA A 120 -13.75 6.66 -7.03
CA ALA A 120 -12.88 6.13 -5.98
C ALA A 120 -11.45 6.69 -6.01
N ILE A 121 -10.94 7.23 -7.14
CA ILE A 121 -9.60 7.84 -7.15
C ILE A 121 -9.51 8.99 -6.13
N GLY A 122 -10.59 9.76 -5.97
CA GLY A 122 -10.64 10.86 -4.99
C GLY A 122 -10.48 10.42 -3.54
N LEU A 123 -10.67 9.13 -3.24
CA LEU A 123 -10.43 8.55 -1.91
C LEU A 123 -8.94 8.26 -1.67
N PHE A 124 -8.14 8.10 -2.72
CA PHE A 124 -6.71 7.77 -2.64
C PHE A 124 -5.79 9.00 -2.67
N GLY A 125 -6.32 10.23 -2.64
CA GLY A 125 -5.53 11.47 -2.56
C GLY A 125 -5.34 12.01 -1.14
N SER A 126 -5.38 11.17 -0.10
CA SER A 126 -5.16 11.61 1.27
C SER A 126 -3.66 11.73 1.60
N TRP A 127 -3.33 12.42 2.71
CA TRP A 127 -1.98 12.50 3.28
C TRP A 127 -1.28 11.15 3.37
N GLY A 128 -2.00 10.07 3.67
CA GLY A 128 -1.43 8.73 3.75
C GLY A 128 -0.84 8.24 2.42
N THR A 129 -1.46 8.59 1.28
CA THR A 129 -0.91 8.22 -0.04
C THR A 129 0.37 8.98 -0.35
N HIS A 130 0.41 10.28 -0.06
CA HIS A 130 1.61 11.10 -0.24
C HIS A 130 2.78 10.57 0.60
N PHE A 131 2.51 10.21 1.86
CA PHE A 131 3.50 9.60 2.74
C PHE A 131 4.01 8.25 2.22
N ARG A 132 3.13 7.39 1.71
CA ARG A 132 3.52 6.12 1.07
C ARG A 132 4.38 6.31 -0.18
N VAL A 133 4.05 7.30 -1.02
CA VAL A 133 4.86 7.66 -2.20
C VAL A 133 6.24 8.14 -1.77
N PHE A 134 6.31 8.97 -0.72
CA PHE A 134 7.57 9.43 -0.15
C PHE A 134 8.43 8.27 0.38
N ILE A 135 7.86 7.36 1.18
CA ILE A 135 8.60 6.17 1.68
C ILE A 135 9.07 5.29 0.51
N SER A 136 8.22 5.07 -0.49
CA SER A 136 8.58 4.25 -1.66
C SER A 136 9.69 4.89 -2.48
N LEU A 137 9.70 6.22 -2.59
CA LEU A 137 10.79 6.99 -3.19
C LEU A 137 12.09 6.80 -2.40
N ALA A 138 12.04 6.94 -1.07
CA ALA A 138 13.20 6.78 -0.20
C ALA A 138 13.79 5.35 -0.28
N ILE A 139 12.93 4.32 -0.27
CA ILE A 139 13.33 2.92 -0.48
C ILE A 139 13.95 2.72 -1.87
N SER A 140 13.44 3.38 -2.91
CA SER A 140 13.99 3.27 -4.26
C SER A 140 15.36 3.93 -4.40
N ILE A 141 15.56 5.08 -3.73
CA ILE A 141 16.88 5.75 -3.64
C ILE A 141 17.87 4.83 -2.92
N TYR A 142 17.49 4.30 -1.76
CA TYR A 142 18.36 3.39 -1.00
C TYR A 142 18.65 2.10 -1.78
N GLY A 143 17.64 1.51 -2.43
CA GLY A 143 17.81 0.32 -3.26
C GLY A 143 18.78 0.55 -4.41
N LEU A 144 18.66 1.68 -5.12
CA LEU A 144 19.62 2.03 -6.17
C LEU A 144 21.03 2.17 -5.59
N TRP A 145 21.20 2.88 -4.47
CA TRP A 145 22.49 2.99 -3.80
C TRP A 145 23.07 1.63 -3.38
N PHE A 146 22.24 0.76 -2.80
CA PHE A 146 22.64 -0.56 -2.34
C PHE A 146 23.16 -1.42 -3.50
N TRP A 147 22.43 -1.46 -4.61
CA TRP A 147 22.84 -2.27 -5.77
C TRP A 147 24.01 -1.66 -6.53
N VAL A 148 24.19 -0.34 -6.53
CA VAL A 148 25.34 0.31 -7.19
C VAL A 148 26.60 0.24 -6.33
N TRP A 149 26.52 0.49 -5.02
CA TRP A 149 27.70 0.60 -4.15
C TRP A 149 27.64 -0.30 -2.92
N GLY A 150 26.48 -0.39 -2.25
CA GLY A 150 26.32 -1.12 -0.99
C GLY A 150 26.81 -2.58 -1.06
N ILE A 151 26.35 -3.34 -2.05
CA ILE A 151 26.66 -4.77 -2.20
C ILE A 151 28.12 -5.07 -2.57
N THR A 152 28.85 -4.10 -3.14
CA THR A 152 30.26 -4.29 -3.58
C THR A 152 31.30 -3.74 -2.61
N GLY A 153 30.89 -3.19 -1.47
CA GLY A 153 31.83 -2.64 -0.49
C GLY A 153 31.32 -1.41 0.26
N GLY A 154 30.13 -0.89 -0.08
CA GLY A 154 29.50 0.17 0.70
C GLY A 154 28.93 -0.31 2.04
N LEU A 155 28.72 -1.62 2.20
CA LEU A 155 28.30 -2.27 3.44
C LEU A 155 29.28 -3.37 3.85
N ARG A 156 29.27 -3.67 5.16
CA ARG A 156 30.10 -4.70 5.79
C ARG A 156 29.79 -6.08 5.21
N SER A 157 30.81 -6.77 4.72
CA SER A 157 30.73 -8.19 4.37
C SER A 157 30.95 -9.01 5.65
N LEU A 158 30.28 -10.16 5.78
CA LEU A 158 30.45 -11.03 6.94
C LEU A 158 31.81 -11.76 6.86
N GLY A 159 32.68 -11.52 7.82
CA GLY A 159 33.96 -12.21 7.97
C GLY A 159 34.10 -12.93 9.32
N PRO A 160 35.24 -13.61 9.55
CA PRO A 160 35.47 -14.38 10.78
C PRO A 160 35.39 -13.57 12.07
N ASN A 161 35.66 -12.26 12.01
CA ASN A 161 35.63 -11.38 13.17
C ASN A 161 34.24 -10.78 13.45
N ASP A 162 33.25 -11.08 12.62
CA ASP A 162 31.92 -10.46 12.62
C ASP A 162 30.85 -11.29 13.35
N GLY A 163 31.27 -12.32 14.09
CA GLY A 163 30.37 -13.14 14.90
C GLY A 163 29.93 -12.44 16.18
N MET A 164 28.74 -12.80 16.66
CA MET A 164 28.23 -12.33 17.95
C MET A 164 29.17 -12.76 19.07
N GLU A 165 29.46 -11.86 20.00
CA GLU A 165 30.34 -12.15 21.14
C GLU A 165 29.85 -13.40 21.88
N GLY A 166 30.70 -14.42 21.99
CA GLY A 166 30.35 -15.71 22.58
C GLY A 166 29.76 -16.75 21.62
N THR A 167 29.63 -16.45 20.32
CA THR A 167 29.27 -17.42 19.28
C THR A 167 30.47 -17.87 18.46
N THR A 168 30.33 -18.98 17.73
CA THR A 168 31.38 -19.47 16.83
C THR A 168 31.66 -18.41 15.75
N PRO A 169 32.94 -18.07 15.48
CA PRO A 169 33.33 -17.18 14.39
C PRO A 169 32.66 -17.57 13.07
N ASN A 170 32.24 -16.58 12.29
CA ASN A 170 31.65 -16.84 10.97
C ASN A 170 32.70 -17.48 10.05
N ALA A 171 32.27 -18.43 9.21
CA ALA A 171 33.15 -19.01 8.20
C ALA A 171 33.46 -17.96 7.10
N PRO A 172 34.66 -18.00 6.46
CA PRO A 172 35.01 -17.05 5.40
C PRO A 172 34.03 -17.08 4.21
N GLU A 173 33.33 -18.19 4.01
CA GLU A 173 32.29 -18.37 3.00
C GLU A 173 31.06 -17.47 3.24
N CYS A 174 30.84 -17.00 4.47
CA CYS A 174 29.75 -16.08 4.81
C CYS A 174 29.91 -14.70 4.14
N GLY A 175 31.12 -14.34 3.69
CA GLY A 175 31.37 -13.08 3.00
C GLY A 175 30.74 -13.00 1.61
N VAL A 176 30.36 -14.14 1.04
CA VAL A 176 29.76 -14.26 -0.28
C VAL A 176 28.25 -14.30 -0.16
N VAL A 177 27.59 -13.21 -0.57
CA VAL A 177 26.13 -13.08 -0.48
C VAL A 177 25.44 -13.66 -1.72
N TYR A 178 24.47 -14.51 -1.48
CA TYR A 178 23.58 -15.08 -2.50
C TYR A 178 22.18 -14.48 -2.42
N THR A 179 21.46 -14.45 -3.54
CA THR A 179 20.05 -14.09 -3.62
C THR A 179 19.28 -15.14 -4.40
N PHE A 180 18.02 -15.36 -4.04
CA PHE A 180 17.09 -16.16 -4.84
C PHE A 180 16.32 -15.26 -5.81
N PHE A 181 16.31 -15.61 -7.09
CA PHE A 181 15.36 -15.04 -8.06
C PHE A 181 14.54 -16.16 -8.73
N PHE A 182 15.24 -17.19 -9.23
CA PHE A 182 14.69 -18.52 -9.57
C PHE A 182 15.74 -19.63 -9.40
N ALA A 183 16.95 -19.25 -9.00
CA ALA A 183 18.11 -20.08 -8.75
C ALA A 183 18.98 -19.38 -7.70
N ARG A 184 20.00 -20.08 -7.20
CA ARG A 184 21.03 -19.48 -6.35
C ARG A 184 21.92 -18.58 -7.20
N LEU A 185 21.81 -17.27 -7.02
CA LEU A 185 22.58 -16.29 -7.77
C LEU A 185 23.49 -15.51 -6.82
N HIS A 186 24.72 -15.24 -7.26
CA HIS A 186 25.62 -14.36 -6.53
C HIS A 186 25.08 -12.93 -6.56
N ALA A 187 24.85 -12.31 -5.39
CA ALA A 187 24.17 -11.01 -5.31
C ALA A 187 24.97 -9.89 -5.99
N ALA A 188 26.30 -9.90 -5.87
CA ALA A 188 27.16 -8.94 -6.59
C ALA A 188 27.43 -9.31 -8.06
N GLY A 189 26.86 -10.43 -8.55
CA GLY A 189 27.00 -10.92 -9.93
C GLY A 189 26.02 -10.27 -10.91
N GLY A 190 25.63 -10.98 -11.97
CA GLY A 190 24.78 -10.44 -13.04
C GLY A 190 23.40 -9.93 -12.57
N ILE A 191 22.82 -10.54 -11.53
CA ILE A 191 21.53 -10.14 -10.96
C ILE A 191 21.54 -8.70 -10.42
N ARG A 192 22.71 -8.18 -10.04
CA ARG A 192 22.90 -6.79 -9.62
C ARG A 192 22.42 -5.80 -10.68
N TYR A 193 22.77 -6.02 -11.96
CA TYR A 193 22.38 -5.11 -13.04
C TYR A 193 20.87 -5.10 -13.28
N PHE A 194 20.23 -6.27 -13.13
CA PHE A 194 18.78 -6.36 -13.19
C PHE A 194 18.13 -5.52 -12.09
N TYR A 195 18.60 -5.63 -10.84
CA TYR A 195 18.05 -4.82 -9.76
C TYR A 195 18.39 -3.32 -9.87
N ILE A 196 19.55 -2.94 -10.41
CA ILE A 196 19.86 -1.53 -10.74
C ILE A 196 18.79 -1.00 -11.70
N PHE A 197 18.51 -1.72 -12.79
CA PHE A 197 17.49 -1.32 -13.76
C PHE A 197 16.10 -1.16 -13.12
N VAL A 198 15.69 -2.15 -12.31
CA VAL A 198 14.40 -2.10 -11.60
C VAL A 198 14.35 -0.92 -10.62
N CYS A 199 15.38 -0.73 -9.78
CA CYS A 199 15.44 0.37 -8.83
C CYS A 199 15.48 1.74 -9.51
N SER A 200 16.18 1.89 -10.64
CA SER A 200 16.16 3.13 -11.44
C SER A 200 14.76 3.42 -12.00
N GLY A 201 14.07 2.40 -12.52
CA GLY A 201 12.69 2.54 -12.99
C GLY A 201 11.74 2.96 -11.86
N CYS A 202 11.87 2.35 -10.68
CA CYS A 202 11.10 2.72 -9.50
C CYS A 202 11.41 4.14 -9.02
N LEU A 203 12.69 4.53 -8.97
CA LEU A 203 13.10 5.87 -8.61
C LEU A 203 12.46 6.90 -9.53
N LEU A 204 12.54 6.71 -10.85
CA LEU A 204 11.94 7.61 -11.82
C LEU A 204 10.42 7.68 -11.63
N TYR A 205 9.75 6.54 -11.49
CA TYR A 205 8.31 6.46 -11.28
C TYR A 205 7.87 7.18 -10.00
N PHE A 206 8.46 6.85 -8.86
CA PHE A 206 8.09 7.44 -7.58
C PHE A 206 8.51 8.91 -7.47
N ALA A 207 9.59 9.34 -8.14
CA ALA A 207 9.98 10.75 -8.18
C ALA A 207 8.97 11.58 -8.99
N ALA A 208 8.56 11.09 -10.17
CA ALA A 208 7.51 11.75 -10.98
C ALA A 208 6.18 11.84 -10.21
N MET A 209 5.81 10.76 -9.55
CA MET A 209 4.64 10.69 -8.68
C MET A 209 4.71 11.66 -7.49
N PHE A 210 5.86 11.75 -6.84
CA PHE A 210 6.07 12.65 -5.71
C PHE A 210 6.01 14.12 -6.16
N PHE A 211 6.65 14.46 -7.27
CA PHE A 211 6.65 15.80 -7.83
C PHE A 211 5.25 16.26 -8.25
N THR A 212 4.50 15.42 -8.95
CA THR A 212 3.11 15.73 -9.37
C THR A 212 2.18 15.89 -8.17
N SER A 213 2.39 15.08 -7.12
CA SER A 213 1.75 15.23 -5.82
C SER A 213 2.06 16.59 -5.18
N LEU A 214 3.34 17.00 -5.15
CA LEU A 214 3.75 18.30 -4.60
C LEU A 214 3.15 19.47 -5.39
N LEU A 215 3.15 19.40 -6.72
CA LEU A 215 2.51 20.41 -7.57
C LEU A 215 1.01 20.53 -7.26
N THR A 216 0.31 19.39 -7.16
CA THR A 216 -1.11 19.37 -6.83
C THR A 216 -1.37 19.97 -5.44
N ALA A 217 -0.55 19.63 -4.45
CA ALA A 217 -0.64 20.20 -3.11
C ALA A 217 -0.39 21.71 -3.11
N TRP A 218 0.59 22.17 -3.88
CA TRP A 218 0.92 23.58 -4.04
C TRP A 218 -0.24 24.37 -4.68
N PHE A 219 -0.82 23.88 -5.78
CA PHE A 219 -2.02 24.48 -6.38
C PHE A 219 -3.20 24.55 -5.40
N HIS A 220 -3.38 23.53 -4.56
CA HIS A 220 -4.42 23.57 -3.53
C HIS A 220 -4.18 24.65 -2.48
N ILE A 221 -2.92 24.85 -2.08
CA ILE A 221 -2.53 25.92 -1.14
C ILE A 221 -2.79 27.29 -1.77
N ASP A 222 -2.42 27.50 -3.03
CA ASP A 222 -2.65 28.77 -3.72
C ASP A 222 -4.13 29.09 -3.89
N VAL A 223 -4.93 28.12 -4.33
CA VAL A 223 -6.39 28.27 -4.45
C VAL A 223 -7.01 28.55 -3.08
N PHE A 224 -6.54 27.87 -2.03
CA PHE A 224 -7.01 28.12 -0.66
C PHE A 224 -6.62 29.52 -0.19
N ALA A 225 -5.38 29.95 -0.40
CA ALA A 225 -4.90 31.28 -0.04
C ALA A 225 -5.69 32.39 -0.76
N GLY A 226 -5.95 32.23 -2.07
CA GLY A 226 -6.79 33.15 -2.83
C GLY A 226 -8.23 33.17 -2.35
N LYS A 227 -8.80 32.01 -1.98
CA LYS A 227 -10.14 31.94 -1.39
C LYS A 227 -10.21 32.57 -0.01
N VAL A 228 -9.25 32.34 0.86
CA VAL A 228 -9.18 32.98 2.18
C VAL A 228 -9.09 34.49 1.97
N HIS A 229 -8.20 34.96 1.10
CA HIS A 229 -8.08 36.38 0.79
C HIS A 229 -9.41 36.99 0.30
N ASN A 230 -10.08 36.32 -0.64
CA ASN A 230 -11.37 36.77 -1.18
C ASN A 230 -12.54 36.59 -0.20
N HIS A 231 -12.51 35.59 0.68
CA HIS A 231 -13.56 35.35 1.67
C HIS A 231 -13.52 36.44 2.74
N TRP A 232 -12.32 36.75 3.25
CA TRP A 232 -12.11 37.90 4.13
C TRP A 232 -12.50 39.23 3.48
N SER A 233 -12.43 39.35 2.14
CA SER A 233 -12.87 40.56 1.44
C SER A 233 -14.37 40.58 1.13
N ASN A 234 -15.01 39.41 0.93
CA ASN A 234 -16.36 39.28 0.36
C ASN A 234 -17.41 38.68 1.30
N GLU A 235 -17.12 38.53 2.60
CA GLU A 235 -18.05 38.06 3.64
C GLU A 235 -19.33 38.90 3.80
N ALA A 236 -19.56 39.89 2.93
CA ALA A 236 -20.80 40.65 2.86
C ALA A 236 -21.88 40.07 1.93
N ARG A 237 -21.59 39.19 0.95
CA ARG A 237 -22.65 38.77 0.00
C ARG A 237 -22.50 37.33 -0.51
N HIS A 238 -23.52 36.53 -0.19
CA HIS A 238 -23.91 35.24 -0.76
C HIS A 238 -23.20 33.97 -0.29
N GLU A 239 -23.82 33.38 0.73
CA GLU A 239 -24.00 31.93 0.94
C GLU A 239 -24.69 31.32 -0.30
N ASP A 240 -23.95 30.82 -1.29
CA ASP A 240 -24.51 29.75 -2.13
C ASP A 240 -23.42 28.83 -2.74
N ASP A 241 -23.58 27.54 -2.44
CA ASP A 241 -22.97 26.31 -2.98
C ASP A 241 -21.48 26.29 -3.41
N GLY A 242 -20.58 26.63 -2.49
CA GLY A 242 -19.12 26.59 -2.67
C GLY A 242 -18.47 25.20 -2.64
N SER A 243 -19.03 24.18 -3.29
CA SER A 243 -18.39 22.86 -3.34
C SER A 243 -17.04 22.95 -4.09
N ILE A 244 -15.94 22.80 -3.35
CA ILE A 244 -14.59 22.85 -3.91
C ILE A 244 -14.43 21.64 -4.85
N HIS A 245 -14.49 21.89 -6.16
CA HIS A 245 -14.23 20.87 -7.17
C HIS A 245 -12.80 20.34 -7.00
N ARG A 246 -12.66 19.18 -6.35
CA ARG A 246 -11.40 18.44 -6.37
C ARG A 246 -11.07 18.08 -7.81
N PRO A 247 -9.80 18.21 -8.25
CA PRO A 247 -9.38 17.79 -9.58
C PRO A 247 -9.80 16.33 -9.79
N ARG A 248 -10.68 16.11 -10.77
CA ARG A 248 -11.23 14.80 -11.06
C ARG A 248 -10.32 14.13 -12.08
N TYR A 249 -9.43 13.27 -11.60
CA TYR A 249 -8.67 12.39 -12.48
C TYR A 249 -9.62 11.42 -13.17
N VAL A 250 -9.62 11.42 -14.50
CA VAL A 250 -10.41 10.49 -15.30
C VAL A 250 -9.43 9.63 -16.08
N THR A 251 -9.51 8.31 -15.86
CA THR A 251 -8.55 7.32 -16.37
C THR A 251 -8.90 6.78 -17.74
N GLY A 252 -10.15 7.00 -18.17
CA GLY A 252 -10.69 6.53 -19.44
C GLY A 252 -11.03 5.04 -19.49
N PHE A 253 -10.78 4.29 -18.42
CA PHE A 253 -11.10 2.87 -18.41
C PHE A 253 -12.61 2.61 -18.38
N ASN A 254 -13.04 1.71 -19.26
CA ASN A 254 -14.38 1.16 -19.22
C ASN A 254 -14.55 0.29 -17.98
N ARG A 255 -15.78 0.16 -17.49
CA ARG A 255 -16.08 -0.67 -16.30
C ARG A 255 -15.60 -2.12 -16.46
N GLU A 256 -15.68 -2.66 -17.67
CA GLU A 256 -15.24 -4.02 -18.00
C GLU A 256 -13.72 -4.16 -17.98
N GLU A 257 -13.01 -3.25 -18.64
CA GLU A 257 -11.54 -3.18 -18.61
C GLU A 257 -11.04 -3.05 -17.19
N LEU A 258 -11.73 -2.24 -16.38
CA LEU A 258 -11.37 -2.04 -15.00
C LEU A 258 -11.58 -3.30 -14.16
N ALA A 259 -12.69 -3.99 -14.35
CA ALA A 259 -12.96 -5.27 -13.69
C ALA A 259 -11.93 -6.33 -14.11
N MET A 260 -11.51 -6.34 -15.38
CA MET A 260 -10.44 -7.21 -15.89
C MET A 260 -9.11 -6.87 -15.23
N MET A 261 -8.71 -5.60 -15.24
CA MET A 261 -7.47 -5.12 -14.63
C MET A 261 -7.43 -5.44 -13.14
N HIS A 262 -8.51 -5.19 -12.40
CA HIS A 262 -8.58 -5.53 -10.99
C HIS A 262 -8.43 -7.04 -10.74
N LYS A 263 -9.11 -7.90 -11.52
CA LYS A 263 -8.97 -9.36 -11.41
C LYS A 263 -7.54 -9.80 -11.68
N PHE A 264 -6.91 -9.27 -12.72
CA PHE A 264 -5.53 -9.56 -13.08
C PHE A 264 -4.55 -9.12 -11.99
N LEU A 265 -4.62 -7.84 -11.56
CA LEU A 265 -3.77 -7.29 -10.51
C LEU A 265 -3.93 -8.04 -9.19
N ARG A 266 -5.14 -8.46 -8.83
CA ARG A 266 -5.38 -9.28 -7.62
C ARG A 266 -4.58 -10.58 -7.64
N VAL A 267 -4.59 -11.29 -8.76
CA VAL A 267 -3.90 -12.58 -8.91
C VAL A 267 -2.39 -12.34 -8.96
N MET A 268 -1.93 -11.39 -9.76
CA MET A 268 -0.51 -11.03 -9.85
C MET A 268 0.05 -10.58 -8.51
N ASN A 269 -0.69 -9.79 -7.73
CA ASN A 269 -0.28 -9.37 -6.40
C ASN A 269 -0.16 -10.56 -5.44
N LEU A 270 -1.10 -11.51 -5.47
CA LEU A 270 -1.00 -12.72 -4.65
C LEU A 270 0.24 -13.54 -5.01
N ILE A 271 0.47 -13.76 -6.31
CA ILE A 271 1.65 -14.46 -6.82
C ILE A 271 2.92 -13.74 -6.36
N TRP A 272 2.96 -12.41 -6.49
CA TRP A 272 4.10 -11.60 -6.07
C TRP A 272 4.38 -11.68 -4.57
N LEU A 273 3.34 -11.66 -3.73
CA LEU A 273 3.48 -11.77 -2.28
C LEU A 273 4.05 -13.13 -1.87
N VAL A 274 3.51 -14.22 -2.43
CA VAL A 274 4.04 -15.57 -2.20
C VAL A 274 5.47 -15.67 -2.71
N PHE A 275 5.74 -15.17 -3.91
CA PHE A 275 7.08 -15.15 -4.49
C PHE A 275 8.08 -14.36 -3.62
N SER A 276 7.68 -13.21 -3.08
CA SER A 276 8.52 -12.38 -2.21
C SER A 276 8.81 -13.05 -0.87
N ALA A 277 7.82 -13.71 -0.27
CA ALA A 277 8.05 -14.52 0.93
C ALA A 277 9.04 -15.66 0.65
N VAL A 278 8.80 -16.44 -0.41
CA VAL A 278 9.70 -17.52 -0.85
C VAL A 278 11.10 -17.01 -1.15
N MET A 279 11.22 -15.84 -1.80
CA MET A 279 12.48 -15.19 -2.11
C MET A 279 13.28 -14.87 -0.84
N VAL A 280 12.62 -14.36 0.20
CA VAL A 280 13.27 -14.10 1.50
C VAL A 280 13.71 -15.40 2.15
N GLU A 281 12.83 -16.39 2.27
CA GLU A 281 13.13 -17.67 2.93
C GLU A 281 14.30 -18.41 2.25
N ILE A 282 14.28 -18.51 0.93
CA ILE A 282 15.33 -19.20 0.19
C ILE A 282 16.62 -18.40 0.20
N THR A 283 16.56 -17.05 0.15
CA THR A 283 17.75 -16.21 0.28
C THR A 283 18.43 -16.42 1.64
N LEU A 284 17.67 -16.46 2.74
CA LEU A 284 18.22 -16.75 4.07
C LEU A 284 18.88 -18.14 4.12
N ASN A 285 18.21 -19.14 3.55
CA ASN A 285 18.74 -20.50 3.48
C ASN A 285 20.02 -20.60 2.64
N PHE A 286 20.12 -19.91 1.49
CA PHE A 286 21.32 -19.88 0.65
C PHE A 286 22.52 -19.19 1.28
N ASN A 287 22.28 -18.34 2.28
CA ASN A 287 23.32 -17.64 3.03
C ASN A 287 23.56 -18.24 4.43
N HIS A 288 22.97 -19.41 4.73
CA HIS A 288 23.17 -20.12 6.00
C HIS A 288 22.86 -19.28 7.25
N ILE A 289 21.88 -18.36 7.14
CA ILE A 289 21.43 -17.52 8.27
C ILE A 289 20.42 -18.30 9.12
N ASP A 290 20.86 -19.42 9.71
CA ASP A 290 20.00 -20.35 10.42
C ASP A 290 19.44 -19.78 11.75
N GLY A 291 20.14 -18.79 12.33
CA GLY A 291 19.75 -18.15 13.59
C GLY A 291 18.34 -17.53 13.56
N VAL A 292 17.85 -17.12 12.38
CA VAL A 292 16.51 -16.54 12.22
C VAL A 292 15.45 -17.52 11.71
N LEU A 293 15.84 -18.73 11.28
CA LEU A 293 14.95 -19.72 10.64
C LEU A 293 14.11 -20.53 11.64
N GLY A 294 14.18 -20.24 12.95
CA GLY A 294 13.37 -20.94 13.96
C GLY A 294 14.07 -22.16 14.55
N GLY A 295 15.41 -22.22 14.52
CA GLY A 295 16.18 -23.24 15.21
C GLY A 295 16.01 -23.16 16.75
N PRO A 296 16.55 -24.13 17.52
CA PRO A 296 16.41 -24.20 18.98
C PRO A 296 16.87 -22.96 19.75
N GLN A 297 17.73 -22.15 19.13
CA GLN A 297 18.26 -20.91 19.71
C GLN A 297 17.40 -19.68 19.38
N ASN A 298 16.43 -19.80 18.47
CA ASN A 298 15.60 -18.67 18.05
C ASN A 298 14.44 -18.46 19.04
N ASN A 299 14.72 -17.70 20.10
CA ASN A 299 13.70 -17.33 21.06
C ASN A 299 12.84 -16.20 20.48
N LEU A 300 11.54 -16.48 20.24
CA LEU A 300 10.51 -15.48 19.93
C LEU A 300 10.24 -14.51 21.10
N SER A 301 11.03 -14.57 22.18
CA SER A 301 10.84 -13.79 23.39
C SER A 301 11.31 -12.33 23.26
N SER A 302 12.09 -11.98 22.23
CA SER A 302 12.50 -10.58 22.07
C SER A 302 11.29 -9.71 21.68
N PRO A 303 11.10 -8.54 22.31
CA PRO A 303 10.01 -7.63 21.95
C PRO A 303 10.02 -7.23 20.47
N GLY A 304 11.22 -7.12 19.88
CA GLY A 304 11.42 -6.82 18.45
C GLY A 304 10.81 -7.86 17.52
N GLN A 305 10.76 -9.13 17.92
CA GLN A 305 10.10 -10.19 17.15
C GLN A 305 8.62 -10.35 17.49
N LEU A 306 8.27 -10.25 18.77
CA LEU A 306 6.91 -10.49 19.24
C LEU A 306 5.93 -9.40 18.77
N LEU A 307 6.35 -8.12 18.78
CA LEU A 307 5.48 -7.01 18.40
C LEU A 307 5.01 -7.09 16.94
N PRO A 308 5.89 -7.24 15.93
CA PRO A 308 5.45 -7.40 14.55
C PRO A 308 4.59 -8.65 14.34
N LEU A 309 4.93 -9.76 14.99
CA LEU A 309 4.16 -11.00 14.93
C LEU A 309 2.72 -10.80 15.42
N LEU A 310 2.55 -10.17 16.59
CA LEU A 310 1.24 -9.88 17.18
C LEU A 310 0.45 -8.90 16.30
N VAL A 311 1.08 -7.81 15.83
CA VAL A 311 0.41 -6.84 14.96
C VAL A 311 -0.08 -7.50 13.67
N GLY A 312 0.76 -8.32 13.03
CA GLY A 312 0.39 -9.07 11.83
C GLY A 312 -0.70 -10.11 12.08
N ALA A 313 -0.57 -10.91 13.14
CA ALA A 313 -1.52 -11.97 13.47
C ALA A 313 -2.90 -11.42 13.89
N VAL A 314 -2.94 -10.41 14.77
CA VAL A 314 -4.19 -9.79 15.20
C VAL A 314 -4.84 -9.03 14.05
N GLY A 315 -4.06 -8.31 13.24
CA GLY A 315 -4.57 -7.62 12.04
C GLY A 315 -5.20 -8.59 11.04
N PHE A 316 -4.53 -9.71 10.78
CA PHE A 316 -5.03 -10.78 9.92
C PHE A 316 -6.31 -11.43 10.48
N ALA A 317 -6.32 -11.78 11.77
CA ALA A 317 -7.48 -12.37 12.43
C ALA A 317 -8.69 -11.40 12.46
N SER A 318 -8.46 -10.13 12.76
CA SER A 318 -9.49 -9.07 12.73
C SER A 318 -10.12 -8.94 11.35
N THR A 319 -9.29 -8.87 10.29
CA THR A 319 -9.77 -8.80 8.91
C THR A 319 -10.55 -10.06 8.53
N GLY A 320 -10.09 -11.24 8.96
CA GLY A 320 -10.79 -12.51 8.78
C GLY A 320 -12.16 -12.52 9.46
N TYR A 321 -12.24 -12.08 10.72
CA TYR A 321 -13.49 -11.98 11.46
C TYR A 321 -14.48 -11.03 10.78
N GLN A 322 -14.04 -9.84 10.36
CA GLN A 322 -14.88 -8.90 9.65
C GLN A 322 -15.35 -9.42 8.29
N LEU A 323 -14.51 -10.17 7.57
CA LEU A 323 -14.90 -10.82 6.32
C LEU A 323 -16.00 -11.86 6.54
N VAL A 324 -15.91 -12.65 7.62
CA VAL A 324 -16.95 -13.61 8.02
C VAL A 324 -18.23 -12.86 8.39
N GLN A 325 -18.13 -11.80 9.19
CA GLN A 325 -19.27 -10.97 9.59
C GLN A 325 -19.97 -10.34 8.37
N ASP A 326 -19.21 -9.76 7.43
CA ASP A 326 -19.74 -9.20 6.19
C ASP A 326 -20.50 -10.27 5.39
N LYS A 327 -19.93 -11.46 5.21
CA LYS A 327 -20.58 -12.55 4.46
C LYS A 327 -21.86 -13.06 5.14
N LEU A 328 -21.87 -13.20 6.46
CA LEU A 328 -23.02 -13.71 7.20
C LEU A 328 -24.16 -12.68 7.22
N PHE A 329 -23.90 -11.44 7.62
CA PHE A 329 -24.94 -10.43 7.80
C PHE A 329 -25.35 -9.72 6.50
N ASN A 330 -24.41 -9.47 5.57
CA ASN A 330 -24.77 -8.78 4.32
C ASN A 330 -25.41 -9.70 3.28
N ARG A 331 -25.38 -11.03 3.45
CA ARG A 331 -26.21 -11.94 2.64
C ARG A 331 -27.69 -11.58 2.76
N GLU A 332 -28.15 -11.29 3.98
CA GLU A 332 -29.55 -10.95 4.21
C GLU A 332 -29.89 -9.56 3.66
N LYS A 333 -29.07 -8.54 3.93
CA LYS A 333 -29.28 -7.18 3.39
C LYS A 333 -29.22 -7.15 1.86
N ARG A 334 -28.27 -7.83 1.23
CA ARG A 334 -28.18 -7.91 -0.23
C ARG A 334 -29.40 -8.59 -0.83
N SER A 335 -29.95 -9.62 -0.19
CA SER A 335 -31.19 -10.25 -0.68
C SER A 335 -32.38 -9.26 -0.71
N LYS A 336 -32.51 -8.42 0.34
CA LYS A 336 -33.56 -7.39 0.44
C LYS A 336 -33.36 -6.26 -0.58
N ILE A 337 -32.12 -5.80 -0.75
CA ILE A 337 -31.78 -4.74 -1.72
C ILE A 337 -31.93 -5.24 -3.16
N PHE A 338 -31.50 -6.47 -3.47
CA PHE A 338 -31.62 -7.05 -4.80
C PHE A 338 -33.09 -7.27 -5.18
N ARG A 339 -33.94 -7.69 -4.23
CA ARG A 339 -35.41 -7.72 -4.43
C ARG A 339 -35.99 -6.34 -4.75
N ARG A 340 -35.52 -5.27 -4.09
CA ARG A 340 -35.95 -3.90 -4.39
C ARG A 340 -35.42 -3.36 -5.73
N ARG A 341 -34.21 -3.73 -6.14
CA ARG A 341 -33.58 -3.26 -7.40
C ARG A 341 -34.09 -3.96 -8.66
N ARG A 342 -34.65 -5.17 -8.56
CA ARG A 342 -35.20 -5.90 -9.71
C ARG A 342 -36.43 -5.21 -10.35
N PHE A 343 -37.03 -4.22 -9.69
CA PHE A 343 -38.26 -3.55 -10.15
C PHE A 343 -38.11 -2.05 -10.51
N GLY A 344 -36.89 -1.52 -10.59
CA GLY A 344 -36.67 -0.11 -10.95
C GLY A 344 -35.77 0.05 -12.18
N PRO A 345 -36.30 0.38 -13.37
CA PRO A 345 -35.47 0.78 -14.50
C PRO A 345 -34.98 2.21 -14.25
N ARG A 346 -33.88 2.40 -13.51
CA ARG A 346 -33.29 3.73 -13.34
C ARG A 346 -31.76 3.73 -13.41
N THR A 347 -31.29 4.11 -14.60
CA THR A 347 -30.45 5.30 -14.80
C THR A 347 -29.29 5.50 -13.83
N LEU A 348 -28.25 4.68 -13.97
CA LEU A 348 -26.87 5.11 -13.68
C LEU A 348 -26.25 5.71 -14.97
N ARG A 349 -27.05 6.51 -15.69
CA ARG A 349 -26.78 7.01 -17.04
C ARG A 349 -26.38 8.50 -17.06
N SER A 350 -25.73 8.96 -16.00
CA SER A 350 -24.92 10.18 -16.06
C SER A 350 -23.46 9.79 -16.13
N THR A 351 -23.09 9.12 -17.23
CA THR A 351 -21.73 9.23 -17.76
C THR A 351 -21.60 10.70 -18.13
N THR A 352 -20.79 11.45 -17.39
CA THR A 352 -20.51 12.84 -17.77
C THR A 352 -19.96 12.87 -19.19
N ASN A 353 -20.17 13.95 -19.95
CA ASN A 353 -19.66 14.05 -21.34
C ASN A 353 -18.15 13.76 -21.40
N LEU A 354 -17.42 14.10 -20.33
CA LEU A 354 -16.01 13.76 -20.15
C LEU A 354 -15.71 12.26 -20.18
N ASP A 355 -16.55 11.44 -19.54
CA ASP A 355 -16.36 9.98 -19.50
C ASP A 355 -16.47 9.40 -20.93
N ARG A 356 -17.48 9.84 -21.70
CA ARG A 356 -17.68 9.41 -23.10
C ARG A 356 -16.56 9.87 -24.03
N GLN A 357 -16.00 11.05 -23.80
CA GLN A 357 -14.87 11.53 -24.59
C GLN A 357 -13.62 10.70 -24.31
N GLN A 358 -13.40 10.28 -23.07
CA GLN A 358 -12.27 9.42 -22.78
C GLN A 358 -12.41 8.02 -23.34
N GLU A 359 -13.63 7.48 -23.48
CA GLU A 359 -13.86 6.18 -24.16
C GLU A 359 -13.34 6.16 -25.61
N LYS A 360 -13.24 7.33 -26.28
CA LYS A 360 -12.72 7.43 -27.65
C LYS A 360 -11.19 7.35 -27.74
N ARG A 361 -10.47 7.58 -26.64
CA ARG A 361 -9.00 7.56 -26.65
C ARG A 361 -8.48 6.17 -26.98
N SER A 362 -7.34 6.12 -27.67
CA SER A 362 -6.66 4.86 -27.96
C SER A 362 -6.43 4.06 -26.67
N VAL A 363 -6.58 2.74 -26.76
CA VAL A 363 -6.40 1.83 -25.61
C VAL A 363 -5.05 2.11 -24.93
N PHE A 364 -3.98 2.29 -25.71
CA PHE A 364 -2.65 2.59 -25.19
C PHE A 364 -2.61 3.86 -24.32
N VAL A 365 -3.19 4.97 -24.79
CA VAL A 365 -3.23 6.23 -24.03
C VAL A 365 -4.02 6.06 -22.73
N ARG A 366 -5.13 5.32 -22.75
CA ARG A 366 -5.93 5.05 -21.56
C ARG A 366 -5.15 4.25 -20.52
N TYR A 367 -4.40 3.24 -20.95
CA TYR A 367 -3.49 2.51 -20.05
C TYR A 367 -2.38 3.40 -19.51
N LEU A 368 -1.75 4.22 -20.35
CA LEU A 368 -0.68 5.12 -19.94
C LEU A 368 -1.17 6.13 -18.90
N VAL A 369 -2.29 6.80 -19.15
CA VAL A 369 -2.93 7.74 -18.20
C VAL A 369 -3.43 6.99 -16.95
N GLY A 370 -3.88 5.75 -17.09
CA GLY A 370 -4.21 4.90 -15.95
C GLY A 370 -3.03 4.74 -14.99
N TRP A 371 -1.85 4.39 -15.50
CA TRP A 371 -0.66 4.20 -14.68
C TRP A 371 0.02 5.50 -14.25
N LEU A 372 -0.16 6.57 -15.02
CA LEU A 372 0.35 7.91 -14.79
C LEU A 372 -0.79 8.96 -14.84
N PRO A 373 -1.68 9.01 -13.84
CA PRO A 373 -2.86 9.88 -13.86
C PRO A 373 -2.58 11.36 -14.03
N TRP A 374 -1.39 11.82 -13.64
CA TRP A 374 -0.96 13.20 -13.83
C TRP A 374 -0.78 13.58 -15.31
N LEU A 375 -0.60 12.61 -16.22
CA LEU A 375 -0.60 12.89 -17.66
C LEU A 375 -1.95 13.47 -18.11
N SER A 376 -3.05 13.18 -17.41
CA SER A 376 -4.35 13.80 -17.70
C SER A 376 -4.38 15.31 -17.42
N LEU A 377 -3.36 15.88 -16.75
CA LEU A 377 -3.26 17.31 -16.47
C LEU A 377 -2.46 18.07 -17.53
N LEU A 378 -1.75 17.38 -18.42
CA LEU A 378 -0.95 18.05 -19.45
C LEU A 378 -1.87 18.53 -20.58
N GLN A 379 -1.77 19.82 -20.93
CA GLN A 379 -2.59 20.47 -21.97
C GLN A 379 -2.62 19.73 -23.30
N HIS A 380 -1.55 19.03 -23.68
CA HIS A 380 -1.52 18.24 -24.92
C HIS A 380 -2.62 17.17 -24.96
N PHE A 381 -2.99 16.59 -23.81
CA PHE A 381 -4.10 15.64 -23.74
C PHE A 381 -5.48 16.33 -23.74
N ASP A 382 -5.54 17.62 -23.43
CA ASP A 382 -6.75 18.45 -23.56
C ASP A 382 -6.91 18.99 -24.99
N GLU A 383 -5.83 19.28 -25.70
CA GLU A 383 -5.88 19.78 -27.09
C GLU A 383 -6.49 18.76 -28.05
N GLU A 384 -6.22 17.46 -27.90
CA GLU A 384 -6.92 16.42 -28.67
C GLU A 384 -8.44 16.42 -28.38
N LEU A 385 -8.83 16.65 -27.12
CA LEU A 385 -10.25 16.76 -26.73
C LEU A 385 -10.90 18.04 -27.27
N LEU A 386 -10.14 19.13 -27.36
CA LEU A 386 -10.59 20.41 -27.91
C LEU A 386 -10.68 20.35 -29.45
N ALA A 387 -9.71 19.69 -30.11
CA ALA A 387 -9.64 19.51 -31.55
C ALA A 387 -10.76 18.59 -32.10
N GLU A 388 -11.21 17.60 -31.32
CA GLU A 388 -12.34 16.72 -31.70
C GLU A 388 -13.74 17.36 -31.55
N GLY A 389 -13.85 18.65 -31.24
CA GLY A 389 -15.09 19.40 -31.45
C GLY A 389 -15.70 20.08 -30.22
N ILE A 390 -14.87 20.71 -29.38
CA ILE A 390 -15.35 21.76 -28.49
C ILE A 390 -14.72 23.08 -28.94
N SER A 391 -15.35 23.71 -29.93
CA SER A 391 -15.50 25.17 -29.85
C SER A 391 -16.07 25.42 -28.46
N ARG A 392 -15.35 26.16 -27.61
CA ARG A 392 -15.93 26.74 -26.40
C ARG A 392 -17.26 27.36 -26.85
N GLN A 393 -18.38 26.72 -26.55
CA GLN A 393 -19.62 27.46 -26.37
C GLN A 393 -19.31 28.33 -25.16
N GLY A 394 -18.72 29.50 -25.46
CA GLY A 394 -18.81 30.63 -24.55
C GLY A 394 -20.25 30.68 -24.13
N THR A 395 -20.44 30.83 -22.84
CA THR A 395 -21.70 31.09 -22.17
C THR A 395 -22.39 32.28 -22.83
N GLY A 396 -23.01 32.04 -23.99
CA GLY A 396 -24.13 32.80 -24.49
C GLY A 396 -25.23 32.49 -23.51
N PHE A 397 -25.33 33.33 -22.50
CA PHE A 397 -26.49 33.46 -21.65
C PHE A 397 -27.61 33.99 -22.56
N ASP A 398 -28.14 33.13 -23.43
CA ASP A 398 -29.42 33.38 -24.06
C ASP A 398 -30.44 33.31 -22.94
N SER A 399 -30.79 34.49 -22.45
CA SER A 399 -31.91 34.74 -21.57
C SER A 399 -33.17 34.13 -22.19
N GLU A 400 -33.52 32.94 -21.73
CA GLU A 400 -34.82 32.35 -21.99
C GLU A 400 -35.88 33.27 -21.33
N PRO A 401 -36.85 33.81 -22.08
CA PRO A 401 -37.83 34.72 -21.52
C PRO A 401 -38.68 33.98 -20.47
N ALA A 402 -38.78 34.58 -19.28
CA ALA A 402 -39.50 34.06 -18.14
C ALA A 402 -40.95 33.69 -18.50
N THR A 403 -41.26 32.39 -18.43
CA THR A 403 -42.65 31.90 -18.39
C THR A 403 -43.34 32.37 -17.10
N PRO A 404 -44.52 33.01 -17.17
CA PRO A 404 -45.25 33.42 -15.98
C PRO A 404 -45.98 32.24 -15.32
N GLY A 405 -45.74 32.06 -14.03
CA GLY A 405 -46.76 31.72 -13.03
C GLY A 405 -47.40 30.32 -13.07
N LEU A 406 -46.85 29.39 -12.29
CA LEU A 406 -47.63 28.31 -11.67
C LEU A 406 -47.52 28.44 -10.13
N PRO A 407 -48.64 28.39 -9.39
CA PRO A 407 -48.63 28.56 -7.94
C PRO A 407 -48.02 27.33 -7.26
N LEU A 408 -46.99 27.58 -6.45
CA LEU A 408 -46.34 26.59 -5.59
C LEU A 408 -47.31 26.20 -4.45
N THR A 409 -47.72 24.94 -4.45
CA THR A 409 -48.30 24.27 -3.27
C THR A 409 -47.24 24.14 -2.16
N PRO A 410 -47.57 24.41 -0.89
CA PRO A 410 -46.62 24.30 0.22
C PRO A 410 -46.28 22.83 0.49
N ALA A 411 -45.03 22.47 0.20
CA ALA A 411 -44.48 21.17 0.56
C ALA A 411 -44.19 21.12 2.07
N PHE A 412 -44.79 20.11 2.69
CA PHE A 412 -44.70 19.72 4.09
C PHE A 412 -43.24 19.58 4.57
N GLN A 413 -42.74 20.55 5.34
CA GLN A 413 -41.48 20.43 6.09
C GLN A 413 -41.66 19.38 7.19
N ARG A 414 -41.01 18.22 7.05
CA ARG A 414 -40.76 17.33 8.19
C ARG A 414 -39.43 17.73 8.84
N PRO A 415 -39.38 17.93 10.17
CA PRO A 415 -38.13 18.13 10.87
C PRO A 415 -37.30 16.85 10.78
N MET A 416 -36.01 16.98 10.44
CA MET A 416 -35.03 15.91 10.68
C MET A 416 -34.78 15.81 12.18
N GLU A 417 -35.37 14.80 12.79
CA GLU A 417 -35.12 14.43 14.18
C GLU A 417 -33.73 13.77 14.27
N TYR A 418 -32.76 14.54 14.78
CA TYR A 418 -31.40 14.07 15.03
C TYR A 418 -31.43 13.09 16.20
N ARG A 419 -31.34 11.80 15.90
CA ARG A 419 -31.28 10.74 16.92
C ARG A 419 -29.96 10.88 17.69
N ARG A 420 -29.99 11.47 18.89
CA ARG A 420 -28.86 11.51 19.82
C ARG A 420 -28.38 10.08 20.07
N ALA A 421 -27.07 9.86 19.96
CA ALA A 421 -26.43 8.67 20.47
C ALA A 421 -26.67 8.59 21.99
N PRO A 422 -26.87 7.39 22.56
CA PRO A 422 -27.02 7.23 24.00
C PRO A 422 -25.73 7.70 24.69
N THR A 423 -25.87 8.71 25.54
CA THR A 423 -24.88 9.07 26.55
C THR A 423 -24.68 7.87 27.45
N VAL A 424 -23.46 7.32 27.42
CA VAL A 424 -23.00 6.34 28.42
C VAL A 424 -22.70 7.13 29.69
N GLU A 425 -23.60 7.10 30.67
CA GLU A 425 -23.31 7.55 32.02
C GLU A 425 -22.26 6.62 32.62
N PHE A 426 -21.04 7.15 32.81
CA PHE A 426 -20.06 6.53 33.68
C PHE A 426 -20.52 6.74 35.12
N ALA A 427 -20.96 5.66 35.76
CA ALA A 427 -21.22 5.64 37.19
C ALA A 427 -19.90 5.84 37.93
N GLU A 428 -19.76 7.01 38.55
CA GLU A 428 -18.66 7.39 39.43
C GLU A 428 -18.77 6.57 40.72
N SER A 429 -18.00 5.50 40.80
CA SER A 429 -17.88 4.65 41.99
C SER A 429 -17.04 5.37 43.04
N THR A 430 -17.70 6.12 43.92
CA THR A 430 -17.13 6.61 45.17
C THR A 430 -16.92 5.44 46.14
N THR A 431 -15.74 4.83 46.12
CA THR A 431 -15.29 3.95 47.20
C THR A 431 -14.63 4.80 48.29
N SER A 432 -15.35 4.88 49.39
CA SER A 432 -14.97 5.41 50.69
C SER A 432 -13.77 4.68 51.30
N ASP A 433 -12.93 5.47 51.99
CA ASP A 433 -12.00 5.04 53.04
C ASP A 433 -12.66 4.08 54.04
N PRO A 434 -11.85 3.19 54.65
CA PRO A 434 -11.63 3.40 56.08
C PRO A 434 -10.19 3.16 56.56
N LYS A 435 -9.71 4.15 57.33
CA LYS A 435 -9.12 4.07 58.68
C LYS A 435 -8.09 2.97 59.03
N VAL A 436 -6.96 3.47 59.54
CA VAL A 436 -6.29 3.11 60.81
C VAL A 436 -5.83 1.65 60.96
N VAL A 437 -4.51 1.42 60.92
CA VAL A 437 -3.58 1.22 62.06
C VAL A 437 -2.17 1.58 61.60
#